data_AF-A0A917P8F9-F1
#
_entry.id   AF-A0A917P8F9-F1
#
_cell.length_a   1.000
_cell.length_b   1.000
_cell.length_c   1.000
_cell.angle_alpha   90.00
_cell.angle_beta   90.00
_cell.angle_gamma   90.00
#
_symmetry.space_group_name_H-M   'P 1'
#
loop_
_entity.id
_entity.type
_entity.pdbx_description
1 polymer ?
#
loop_
_entity_poly.entity_id
_entity_poly.type
_entity_poly.pdbx_seq_one_letter_code
_entity_poly.pdbx_strand_id
1 'polypeptide(L)'
;MTSDGWAERSGVGLVPRGRGSGLIRGCAAFLSDVPSRGPPPRRSLIGDGTDSLDRVIDEGTRWRRFAALLPPADAGEILDCWDIGEQEAGLDQLVAGLLKHQVPISETVRAEIAVAAEVWGMRTALAPGLGRCLSGGQEDVGLRLIEHADTVPLPGSSVGDGTAPADLLVVPWIACTRCGQVLARAHGQEPWGDLSCLARHYVLFFPGRNTSTGLFAPDSAWDALAQLRMFCAQA
;
A
#
# COMPACT_ATOMS: atom_id res chain seq x y z
N MET A 1 8.38 7.27 -72.45
CA MET A 1 9.51 6.33 -72.68
C MET A 1 10.76 7.16 -72.82
N THR A 2 11.51 7.29 -71.72
CA THR A 2 12.97 7.49 -71.66
C THR A 2 13.35 7.19 -70.22
N SER A 3 14.17 6.16 -70.07
CA SER A 3 14.68 5.58 -68.83
C SER A 3 16.08 6.13 -68.52
N ASP A 4 16.58 5.77 -67.34
CA ASP A 4 17.97 5.84 -66.84
C ASP A 4 18.42 7.23 -66.39
N GLY A 5 19.05 7.46 -65.25
CA GLY A 5 19.67 6.69 -64.18
C GLY A 5 20.33 7.76 -63.27
N TRP A 6 20.45 7.58 -61.96
CA TRP A 6 21.70 7.15 -61.32
C TRP A 6 21.42 6.90 -59.84
N ALA A 7 21.90 5.77 -59.36
CA ALA A 7 21.94 5.35 -57.96
C ALA A 7 23.31 5.67 -57.33
N GLU A 8 23.32 5.72 -56.00
CA GLU A 8 24.32 5.17 -55.05
C GLU A 8 24.80 6.15 -53.95
N ARG A 9 24.36 5.87 -52.71
CA ARG A 9 25.17 5.45 -51.54
C ARG A 9 24.36 5.69 -50.26
N SER A 10 23.89 4.62 -49.62
CA SER A 10 24.56 3.90 -48.51
C SER A 10 24.36 4.59 -47.15
N GLY A 11 23.69 3.91 -46.22
CA GLY A 11 23.59 4.36 -44.83
C GLY A 11 22.58 3.57 -44.00
N VAL A 12 22.92 2.31 -43.70
CA VAL A 12 22.27 1.51 -42.65
C VAL A 12 22.38 2.24 -41.32
N GLY A 13 21.25 2.42 -40.63
CA GLY A 13 21.16 3.04 -39.31
C GLY A 13 19.98 2.47 -38.53
N LEU A 14 20.11 1.20 -38.15
CA LEU A 14 19.33 0.55 -37.10
C LEU A 14 19.60 1.22 -35.74
N VAL A 15 18.64 1.06 -34.81
CA VAL A 15 18.73 1.15 -33.34
C VAL A 15 18.29 2.51 -32.72
N PRO A 16 17.63 2.56 -31.52
CA PRO A 16 17.02 1.51 -30.69
C PRO A 16 15.54 1.71 -30.32
N ARG A 17 14.88 0.57 -30.09
CA ARG A 17 13.84 0.42 -29.07
C ARG A 17 14.38 0.85 -27.70
N GLY A 18 13.90 1.97 -27.18
CA GLY A 18 14.08 2.32 -25.76
C GLY A 18 13.10 1.51 -24.91
N ARG A 19 13.55 0.38 -24.37
CA ARG A 19 12.94 -0.21 -23.16
C ARG A 19 13.26 0.73 -21.99
N GLY A 20 12.33 1.61 -21.66
CA GLY A 20 12.31 2.29 -20.37
C GLY A 20 11.73 1.34 -19.32
N SER A 21 12.49 0.34 -18.90
CA SER A 21 12.18 -0.40 -17.67
C SER A 21 12.51 0.50 -16.48
N GLY A 22 11.59 1.42 -16.17
CA GLY A 22 11.55 2.12 -14.90
C GLY A 22 11.10 1.17 -13.81
N LEU A 23 11.94 0.18 -13.51
CA LEU A 23 11.81 -0.62 -12.29
C LEU A 23 12.00 0.36 -11.14
N ILE A 24 10.92 0.63 -10.42
CA ILE A 24 11.00 1.19 -9.07
C ILE A 24 11.86 0.20 -8.28
N ARG A 25 13.13 0.53 -8.10
CA ARG A 25 13.97 -0.14 -7.11
C ARG A 25 13.41 0.31 -5.76
N GLY A 26 12.46 -0.44 -5.23
CA GLY A 26 12.01 -0.26 -3.86
C GLY A 26 13.22 -0.35 -2.92
N CYS A 27 13.15 0.32 -1.76
CA CYS A 27 14.12 0.22 -0.66
C CYS A 27 14.42 -1.26 -0.34
N ALA A 28 15.36 -1.84 -1.05
CA ALA A 28 15.82 -3.22 -0.90
C ALA A 28 17.34 -3.15 -0.63
N ALA A 29 17.67 -2.54 0.50
CA ALA A 29 18.93 -2.70 1.19
C ALA A 29 18.80 -2.09 2.60
N PHE A 30 19.42 -2.75 3.58
CA PHE A 30 19.46 -2.40 5.02
C PHE A 30 18.23 -2.70 5.88
N LEU A 31 17.96 -3.99 6.12
CA LEU A 31 17.30 -4.46 7.35
C LEU A 31 18.35 -4.78 8.42
N SER A 32 19.15 -3.79 8.82
CA SER A 32 20.08 -3.95 9.96
C SER A 32 20.29 -2.61 10.66
N ASP A 33 19.20 -1.99 11.10
CA ASP A 33 19.09 -1.10 12.27
C ASP A 33 17.73 -0.39 12.20
N VAL A 34 16.67 -1.10 12.60
CA VAL A 34 15.46 -0.42 13.05
C VAL A 34 15.63 -0.27 14.56
N PRO A 35 15.69 0.95 15.12
CA PRO A 35 15.68 1.10 16.56
C PRO A 35 14.37 0.50 17.07
N SER A 36 14.47 -0.53 17.92
CA SER A 36 13.33 -1.11 18.63
C SER A 36 12.55 0.03 19.28
N ARG A 37 11.39 0.37 18.69
CA ARG A 37 10.48 1.30 19.34
C ARG A 37 10.02 0.59 20.61
N GLY A 38 10.37 1.18 21.76
CA GLY A 38 9.90 0.69 23.05
C GLY A 38 8.37 0.58 23.09
N PRO A 39 7.82 -0.15 24.08
CA PRO A 39 6.40 -0.45 24.14
C PRO A 39 5.57 0.84 24.07
N PRO A 40 4.42 0.84 23.35
CA PRO A 40 3.59 2.02 23.26
C PRO A 40 3.15 2.47 24.67
N PRO A 41 3.04 3.79 24.92
CA PRO A 41 2.53 4.28 26.19
C PRO A 41 1.11 3.74 26.39
N ARG A 42 0.87 3.12 27.56
CA ARG A 42 -0.48 2.76 28.01
C ARG A 42 -1.32 4.04 28.06
N ARG A 43 -2.16 4.26 27.06
CA ARG A 43 -3.06 5.41 27.01
C ARG A 43 -4.15 5.18 28.06
N SER A 44 -4.10 6.00 29.11
CA SER A 44 -5.09 6.02 30.20
C SER A 44 -6.48 6.30 29.65
N LEU A 45 -7.43 5.42 29.97
CA LEU A 45 -8.85 5.57 29.67
C LEU A 45 -9.51 6.42 30.77
N ILE A 46 -9.57 7.74 30.57
CA ILE A 46 -10.58 8.60 31.20
C ILE A 46 -11.05 9.56 30.11
N GLY A 47 -12.31 9.39 29.69
CA GLY A 47 -12.87 10.04 28.50
C GLY A 47 -13.50 11.40 28.76
N ASP A 48 -13.83 12.09 27.66
CA ASP A 48 -15.07 12.85 27.56
C ASP A 48 -15.49 13.10 26.10
N GLY A 49 -16.80 12.98 25.86
CA GLY A 49 -17.62 13.37 24.70
C GLY A 49 -17.04 13.49 23.28
N THR A 50 -17.39 12.55 22.41
CA THR A 50 -18.25 12.80 21.22
C THR A 50 -18.61 11.48 20.56
N ASP A 51 -19.90 11.16 20.63
CA ASP A 51 -20.55 10.03 20.00
C ASP A 51 -20.90 10.41 18.55
N SER A 52 -20.03 10.10 17.59
CA SER A 52 -20.39 9.92 16.17
C SER A 52 -19.21 9.43 15.33
N LEU A 53 -19.50 8.45 14.46
CA LEU A 53 -18.68 7.80 13.43
C LEU A 53 -17.96 6.51 13.88
N ASP A 54 -18.44 5.41 13.28
CA ASP A 54 -18.01 4.02 13.32
C ASP A 54 -16.67 3.69 13.97
N ARG A 55 -16.73 2.73 14.91
CA ARG A 55 -15.61 2.09 15.63
C ARG A 55 -14.33 2.01 14.80
N VAL A 56 -13.33 2.79 15.21
CA VAL A 56 -11.93 2.38 15.08
C VAL A 56 -11.85 0.99 15.71
N ILE A 57 -11.67 -0.04 14.89
CA ILE A 57 -11.48 -1.40 15.39
C ILE A 57 -10.18 -1.36 16.19
N ASP A 58 -10.29 -1.60 17.50
CA ASP A 58 -9.14 -1.77 18.38
C ASP A 58 -8.14 -2.78 17.79
N GLU A 59 -6.86 -2.48 17.92
CA GLU A 59 -5.79 -3.24 17.25
C GLU A 59 -5.81 -4.72 17.65
N GLY A 60 -6.05 -5.05 18.92
CA GLY A 60 -6.16 -6.44 19.37
C GLY A 60 -7.34 -7.20 18.74
N THR A 61 -8.43 -6.50 18.44
CA THR A 61 -9.56 -7.09 17.69
C THR A 61 -9.17 -7.39 16.23
N ARG A 62 -8.36 -6.53 15.61
CA ARG A 62 -7.83 -6.77 14.26
C ARG A 62 -6.91 -7.98 14.22
N TRP A 63 -5.99 -8.11 15.17
CA TRP A 63 -5.10 -9.27 15.28
C TRP A 63 -5.87 -10.58 15.46
N ARG A 64 -6.89 -10.61 16.32
CA ARG A 64 -7.78 -11.78 16.45
C ARG A 64 -8.49 -12.13 15.15
N ARG A 65 -8.91 -11.14 14.36
CA ARG A 65 -9.52 -11.38 13.04
C ARG A 65 -8.52 -11.94 12.04
N PHE A 66 -7.27 -11.48 12.05
CA PHE A 66 -6.22 -12.03 11.19
C PHE A 66 -5.86 -13.47 11.59
N ALA A 67 -5.65 -13.74 12.87
CA ALA A 67 -5.38 -15.08 13.37
C ALA A 67 -6.50 -16.07 13.01
N ALA A 68 -7.77 -15.63 13.08
CA ALA A 68 -8.93 -16.44 12.72
C ALA A 68 -9.01 -16.84 11.23
N LEU A 69 -8.16 -16.28 10.35
CA LEU A 69 -8.03 -16.74 8.97
C LEU A 69 -7.30 -18.10 8.88
N LEU A 70 -6.53 -18.47 9.90
CA LEU A 70 -5.68 -19.65 9.88
C LEU A 70 -6.24 -20.78 10.75
N PRO A 71 -5.77 -22.03 10.53
CA PRO A 71 -6.03 -23.13 11.46
C PRO A 71 -5.57 -22.80 12.90
N PRO A 72 -6.19 -23.40 13.93
CA PRO A 72 -5.99 -23.01 15.32
C PRO A 72 -4.54 -22.99 15.83
N ALA A 73 -3.68 -23.90 15.33
CA ALA A 73 -2.27 -23.94 15.72
C ALA A 73 -1.53 -22.66 15.26
N ASP A 74 -1.56 -22.38 13.96
CA ASP A 74 -0.93 -21.19 13.38
C ASP A 74 -1.60 -19.88 13.86
N ALA A 75 -2.91 -19.93 14.17
CA ALA A 75 -3.62 -18.80 14.78
C ALA A 75 -3.10 -18.47 16.18
N GLY A 76 -2.72 -19.49 16.97
CA GLY A 76 -2.13 -19.31 18.30
C GLY A 76 -0.78 -18.59 18.22
N GLU A 77 0.09 -19.01 17.30
CA GLU A 77 1.43 -18.40 17.13
C GLU A 77 1.35 -16.89 16.81
N ILE A 78 0.39 -16.49 15.97
CA ILE A 78 0.14 -15.07 15.66
C ILE A 78 -0.27 -14.26 16.90
N LEU A 79 -1.14 -14.83 17.75
CA LEU A 79 -1.61 -14.17 18.96
C LEU A 79 -0.52 -14.13 20.03
N ASP A 80 0.29 -15.18 20.15
CA ASP A 80 1.46 -15.19 21.03
C ASP A 80 2.44 -14.08 20.65
N CYS A 81 2.72 -13.90 19.36
CA CYS A 81 3.52 -12.78 18.84
C CYS A 81 2.93 -11.42 19.22
N TRP A 82 1.60 -11.24 19.07
CA TRP A 82 0.93 -10.01 19.48
C TRP A 82 1.08 -9.73 20.98
N ASP A 83 0.88 -10.75 21.82
CA ASP A 83 0.90 -10.62 23.28
C ASP A 83 2.27 -10.23 23.84
N ILE A 84 3.35 -10.60 23.15
CA ILE A 84 4.73 -10.25 23.54
C ILE A 84 5.29 -9.01 22.82
N GLY A 85 4.54 -8.39 21.90
CA GLY A 85 4.98 -7.21 21.16
C GLY A 85 5.89 -7.50 19.95
N GLU A 86 5.71 -8.66 19.31
CA GLU A 86 6.46 -9.11 18.13
C GLU A 86 5.57 -9.10 16.88
N GLN A 87 4.98 -7.94 16.57
CA GLN A 87 3.99 -7.80 15.50
C GLN A 87 4.58 -8.05 14.10
N GLU A 88 5.85 -7.70 13.86
CA GLU A 88 6.51 -7.96 12.59
C GLU A 88 6.58 -9.47 12.30
N ALA A 89 6.94 -10.27 13.31
CA ALA A 89 6.95 -11.73 13.24
C ALA A 89 5.54 -12.31 13.06
N GLY A 90 4.56 -11.78 13.79
CA GLY A 90 3.16 -12.21 13.64
C GLY A 90 2.60 -11.95 12.23
N LEU A 91 2.98 -10.84 11.57
CA LEU A 91 2.58 -10.57 10.19
C LEU A 91 3.28 -11.47 9.18
N ASP A 92 4.57 -11.78 9.38
CA ASP A 92 5.29 -12.74 8.53
C ASP A 92 4.66 -14.13 8.63
N GLN A 93 4.38 -14.61 9.85
CA GLN A 93 3.68 -15.87 10.09
C GLN A 93 2.28 -15.89 9.48
N LEU A 94 1.52 -14.79 9.57
CA LEU A 94 0.22 -14.68 8.93
C LEU A 94 0.32 -14.92 7.42
N VAL A 95 1.19 -14.20 6.72
CA VAL A 95 1.34 -14.33 5.26
C VAL A 95 1.86 -15.72 4.89
N ALA A 96 2.83 -16.24 5.64
CA ALA A 96 3.34 -17.60 5.43
C ALA A 96 2.25 -18.66 5.64
N GLY A 97 1.41 -18.53 6.67
CA GLY A 97 0.30 -19.42 6.97
C GLY A 97 -0.78 -19.39 5.90
N LEU A 98 -1.16 -18.20 5.42
CA LEU A 98 -2.12 -18.04 4.32
C LEU A 98 -1.64 -18.77 3.05
N LEU A 99 -0.35 -18.67 2.74
CA LEU A 99 0.26 -19.37 1.59
C LEU A 99 0.36 -20.88 1.83
N LYS A 100 0.79 -21.31 3.01
CA LYS A 100 0.95 -22.72 3.41
C LYS A 100 -0.37 -23.49 3.30
N HIS A 101 -1.45 -22.91 3.82
CA HIS A 101 -2.77 -23.54 3.86
C HIS A 101 -3.65 -23.19 2.65
N GLN A 102 -3.13 -22.39 1.71
CA GLN A 102 -3.87 -21.90 0.54
C GLN A 102 -5.21 -21.27 0.94
N VAL A 103 -5.21 -20.48 2.04
CA VAL A 103 -6.44 -19.86 2.52
C VAL A 103 -6.85 -18.75 1.55
N PRO A 104 -8.04 -18.84 0.93
CA PRO A 104 -8.57 -17.74 0.14
C PRO A 104 -8.84 -16.52 1.02
N ILE A 105 -8.31 -15.36 0.65
CA ILE A 105 -8.63 -14.08 1.29
C ILE A 105 -9.31 -13.13 0.31
N SER A 106 -10.21 -12.30 0.83
CA SER A 106 -10.82 -11.24 0.05
C SER A 106 -9.83 -10.09 -0.18
N GLU A 107 -10.06 -9.28 -1.21
CA GLU A 107 -9.21 -8.11 -1.47
C GLU A 107 -9.30 -7.07 -0.33
N THR A 108 -10.45 -7.00 0.34
CA THR A 108 -10.60 -6.19 1.57
C THR A 108 -9.64 -6.65 2.67
N VAL A 109 -9.56 -7.96 2.93
CA VAL A 109 -8.63 -8.53 3.92
C VAL A 109 -7.19 -8.32 3.48
N ARG A 110 -6.88 -8.53 2.19
CA ARG A 110 -5.54 -8.27 1.64
C ARG A 110 -5.11 -6.81 1.85
N ALA A 111 -6.02 -5.86 1.62
CA ALA A 111 -5.78 -4.44 1.87
C ALA A 111 -5.54 -4.14 3.36
N GLU A 112 -6.29 -4.76 4.27
CA GLU A 112 -6.06 -4.62 5.72
C GLU A 112 -4.69 -5.14 6.14
N ILE A 113 -4.28 -6.32 5.64
CA ILE A 113 -2.95 -6.87 5.96
C ILE A 113 -1.86 -5.97 5.37
N ALA A 114 -2.06 -5.42 4.17
CA ALA A 114 -1.13 -4.45 3.59
C ALA A 114 -0.98 -3.18 4.46
N VAL A 115 -2.08 -2.66 5.02
CA VAL A 115 -2.03 -1.52 5.95
C VAL A 115 -1.34 -1.88 7.25
N ALA A 116 -1.58 -3.07 7.80
CA ALA A 116 -0.86 -3.55 8.98
C ALA A 116 0.65 -3.62 8.71
N ALA A 117 1.03 -4.17 7.56
CA ALA A 117 2.43 -4.24 7.13
C ALA A 117 3.05 -2.86 6.91
N GLU A 118 2.31 -1.86 6.44
CA GLU A 118 2.82 -0.48 6.35
C GLU A 118 3.09 0.11 7.74
N VAL A 119 2.13 -0.02 8.66
CA VAL A 119 2.25 0.52 10.04
C VAL A 119 3.43 -0.08 10.79
N TRP A 120 3.70 -1.37 10.56
CA TRP A 120 4.81 -2.11 11.16
C TRP A 120 6.07 -2.15 10.28
N GLY A 121 6.18 -1.35 9.22
CA GLY A 121 7.38 -1.27 8.38
C GLY A 121 7.70 -2.52 7.54
N MET A 122 6.81 -3.50 7.52
CA MET A 122 6.94 -4.80 6.84
C MET A 122 6.45 -4.82 5.39
N ARG A 123 5.95 -3.69 4.86
CA ARG A 123 5.34 -3.62 3.52
C ARG A 123 6.23 -4.23 2.44
N THR A 124 7.49 -3.81 2.34
CA THR A 124 8.39 -4.28 1.26
C THR A 124 8.67 -5.77 1.38
N ALA A 125 8.82 -6.28 2.60
CA ALA A 125 9.07 -7.70 2.86
C ALA A 125 7.86 -8.57 2.50
N LEU A 126 6.65 -8.12 2.87
CA LEU A 126 5.43 -8.92 2.73
C LEU A 126 4.71 -8.74 1.39
N ALA A 127 4.94 -7.66 0.65
CA ALA A 127 4.25 -7.39 -0.61
C ALA A 127 4.31 -8.56 -1.63
N PRO A 128 5.46 -9.23 -1.86
CA PRO A 128 5.49 -10.38 -2.78
C PRO A 128 4.68 -11.57 -2.28
N GLY A 129 4.67 -11.84 -0.97
CA GLY A 129 3.88 -12.92 -0.37
C GLY A 129 2.39 -12.62 -0.45
N LEU A 130 2.01 -11.40 -0.09
CA LEU A 130 0.66 -10.88 -0.24
C LEU A 130 0.19 -10.92 -1.70
N GLY A 131 1.04 -10.70 -2.70
CA GLY A 131 0.65 -10.84 -4.12
C GLY A 131 0.34 -12.29 -4.52
N ARG A 132 0.87 -13.29 -3.80
CA ARG A 132 0.66 -14.72 -4.09
C ARG A 132 -0.50 -15.36 -3.32
N CYS A 133 -1.02 -14.70 -2.28
CA CYS A 133 -2.14 -15.26 -1.51
C CYS A 133 -3.37 -15.45 -2.40
N LEU A 134 -4.06 -16.59 -2.23
CA LEU A 134 -5.20 -16.98 -3.04
C LEU A 134 -6.35 -15.97 -2.88
N SER A 135 -6.95 -15.54 -3.99
CA SER A 135 -8.12 -14.66 -3.97
C SER A 135 -9.39 -15.43 -3.65
N GLY A 136 -10.28 -14.85 -2.84
CA GLY A 136 -11.48 -15.48 -2.30
C GLY A 136 -12.62 -15.82 -3.27
N GLY A 137 -12.39 -15.85 -4.58
CA GLY A 137 -13.33 -16.33 -5.60
C GLY A 137 -14.59 -15.47 -5.83
N GLN A 138 -15.02 -14.70 -4.83
CA GLN A 138 -16.00 -13.64 -4.99
C GLN A 138 -15.24 -12.39 -5.42
N GLU A 139 -15.67 -11.75 -6.51
CA GLU A 139 -15.29 -10.36 -6.79
C GLU A 139 -15.74 -9.54 -5.58
N ASP A 140 -14.86 -9.38 -4.59
CA ASP A 140 -15.12 -8.60 -3.40
C ASP A 140 -15.12 -7.14 -3.87
N VAL A 141 -16.30 -6.69 -4.30
CA VAL A 141 -16.51 -5.34 -4.83
C VAL A 141 -16.38 -4.39 -3.64
N GLY A 142 -15.19 -3.83 -3.46
CA GLY A 142 -14.93 -2.96 -2.33
C GLY A 142 -13.58 -2.30 -2.42
N LEU A 143 -12.53 -3.08 -2.19
CA LEU A 143 -11.15 -2.61 -2.21
C LEU A 143 -10.30 -3.52 -3.10
N ARG A 144 -9.26 -2.96 -3.70
CA ARG A 144 -8.26 -3.70 -4.47
C ARG A 144 -6.89 -3.14 -4.13
N LEU A 145 -5.96 -4.02 -3.79
CA LEU A 145 -4.56 -3.63 -3.65
C LEU A 145 -3.97 -3.37 -5.05
N ILE A 146 -3.34 -2.22 -5.24
CA ILE A 146 -2.61 -1.90 -6.47
C ILE A 146 -1.23 -2.54 -6.34
N GLU A 147 -0.86 -3.41 -7.27
CA GLU A 147 0.44 -4.06 -7.24
C GLU A 147 1.56 -3.03 -7.39
N HIS A 148 2.64 -3.22 -6.65
CA HIS A 148 3.75 -2.26 -6.64
C HIS A 148 4.37 -2.10 -8.04
N ALA A 149 4.42 -3.18 -8.83
CA ALA A 149 4.93 -3.16 -10.20
C ALA A 149 4.07 -2.33 -11.16
N ASP A 150 2.77 -2.19 -10.87
CA ASP A 150 1.82 -1.45 -11.70
C ASP A 150 1.73 0.03 -11.29
N THR A 151 2.39 0.42 -10.21
CA THR A 151 2.27 1.76 -9.68
C THR A 151 3.23 2.71 -10.38
N VAL A 152 2.68 3.77 -10.98
CA VAL A 152 3.46 4.90 -11.49
C VAL A 152 3.30 6.06 -10.50
N PRO A 153 4.40 6.58 -9.91
CA PRO A 153 4.32 7.75 -9.05
C PRO A 153 3.79 8.97 -9.82
N LEU A 154 2.85 9.67 -9.21
CA LEU A 154 2.23 10.87 -9.73
C LEU A 154 2.85 12.10 -9.05
N PRO A 155 3.06 13.22 -9.76
CA PRO A 155 3.38 14.49 -9.11
C PRO A 155 2.27 14.85 -8.12
N GLY A 156 2.59 15.27 -6.89
CA GLY A 156 1.56 15.55 -5.90
C GLY A 156 0.65 16.73 -6.26
N SER A 157 1.13 17.65 -7.12
CA SER A 157 0.31 18.70 -7.76
C SER A 157 -0.81 18.17 -8.66
N SER A 158 -0.74 16.91 -9.10
CA SER A 158 -1.77 16.29 -9.94
C SER A 158 -2.94 15.70 -9.15
N VAL A 159 -2.80 15.55 -7.82
CA VAL A 159 -3.80 14.90 -6.97
C VAL A 159 -4.37 15.81 -5.88
N GLY A 160 -3.93 17.07 -5.79
CA GLY A 160 -4.37 17.99 -4.74
C GLY A 160 -4.22 19.47 -5.12
N ASP A 161 -5.08 20.29 -4.53
CA ASP A 161 -5.16 21.75 -4.69
C ASP A 161 -4.42 22.52 -3.57
N GLY A 162 -3.94 21.80 -2.55
CA GLY A 162 -3.18 22.35 -1.41
C GLY A 162 -1.66 22.30 -1.59
N THR A 163 -0.96 23.13 -0.81
CA THR A 163 0.51 23.28 -0.81
C THR A 163 1.29 22.06 -0.29
N ALA A 164 0.67 21.15 0.46
CA ALA A 164 1.39 20.07 1.15
C ALA A 164 1.94 18.93 0.24
N PRO A 165 1.22 18.44 -0.78
CA PRO A 165 1.76 17.40 -1.66
C PRO A 165 2.57 17.94 -2.85
N ALA A 166 2.65 19.26 -3.09
CA ALA A 166 3.24 19.80 -4.33
C ALA A 166 4.70 19.33 -4.58
N ASP A 167 5.48 19.19 -3.50
CA ASP A 167 6.88 18.73 -3.55
C ASP A 167 7.03 17.21 -3.31
N LEU A 168 5.93 16.47 -3.28
CA LEU A 168 5.89 15.04 -3.00
C LEU A 168 5.50 14.23 -4.25
N LEU A 169 5.94 12.98 -4.27
CA LEU A 169 5.53 11.98 -5.25
C LEU A 169 4.47 11.08 -4.62
N VAL A 170 3.34 10.94 -5.29
CA VAL A 170 2.18 10.20 -4.81
C VAL A 170 2.13 8.84 -5.49
N VAL A 171 2.15 7.79 -4.68
CA VAL A 171 2.21 6.39 -5.09
C VAL A 171 0.85 5.75 -4.79
N PRO A 172 -0.02 5.54 -5.80
CA PRO A 172 -1.26 4.78 -5.66
C PRO A 172 -1.06 3.46 -4.91
N TRP A 173 -2.00 3.09 -4.03
CA TRP A 173 -1.83 1.92 -3.18
C TRP A 173 -3.08 1.06 -3.07
N ILE A 174 -4.22 1.62 -2.70
CA ILE A 174 -5.47 0.86 -2.54
C ILE A 174 -6.57 1.58 -3.31
N ALA A 175 -7.17 0.92 -4.28
CA ALA A 175 -8.29 1.44 -5.05
C ALA A 175 -9.61 0.91 -4.48
N CYS A 176 -10.62 1.77 -4.40
CA CYS A 176 -11.99 1.33 -4.25
C CYS A 176 -12.59 1.04 -5.63
N THR A 177 -12.96 -0.21 -5.89
CA THR A 177 -13.51 -0.62 -7.20
C THR A 177 -14.95 -0.17 -7.42
N ARG A 178 -15.63 0.29 -6.35
CA ARG A 178 -17.01 0.78 -6.39
C ARG A 178 -17.09 2.26 -6.75
N CYS A 179 -16.45 3.12 -5.96
CA CYS A 179 -16.51 4.56 -6.17
C CYS A 179 -15.35 5.09 -7.04
N GLY A 180 -14.31 4.27 -7.30
CA GLY A 180 -13.15 4.65 -8.10
C GLY A 180 -12.13 5.54 -7.36
N GLN A 181 -12.34 5.82 -6.07
CA GLN A 181 -11.40 6.57 -5.24
C GLN A 181 -10.15 5.73 -4.94
N VAL A 182 -9.00 6.40 -4.80
CA VAL A 182 -7.72 5.75 -4.54
C VAL A 182 -7.10 6.34 -3.28
N LEU A 183 -6.66 5.46 -2.38
CA LEU A 183 -5.73 5.75 -1.31
C LEU A 183 -4.30 5.58 -1.83
N ALA A 184 -3.50 6.62 -1.65
CA ALA A 184 -2.11 6.67 -2.04
C ALA A 184 -1.22 7.13 -0.90
N ARG A 185 0.08 6.92 -1.08
CA ARG A 185 1.15 7.31 -0.17
C ARG A 185 1.97 8.41 -0.80
N ALA A 186 2.13 9.54 -0.11
CA ALA A 186 2.96 10.64 -0.57
C ALA A 186 4.37 10.50 0.04
N HIS A 187 5.38 10.47 -0.82
CA HIS A 187 6.77 10.28 -0.45
C HIS A 187 7.58 11.51 -0.82
N GLY A 188 8.60 11.82 -0.02
CA GLY A 188 9.66 12.72 -0.47
C GLY A 188 10.55 11.99 -1.47
N GLN A 189 11.24 12.75 -2.32
CA GLN A 189 12.36 12.21 -3.09
C GLN A 189 13.65 12.42 -2.28
N GLU A 190 14.41 11.34 -2.11
CA GLU A 190 15.71 11.37 -1.43
C GLU A 190 16.79 11.93 -2.36
N PRO A 191 17.91 12.47 -1.81
CA PRO A 191 18.99 13.05 -2.62
C PRO A 191 19.60 12.09 -3.65
N TRP A 192 19.54 10.78 -3.40
CA TRP A 192 20.01 9.73 -4.32
C TRP A 192 18.97 9.30 -5.36
N GLY A 193 17.80 9.94 -5.38
CA GLY A 193 16.77 9.80 -6.41
C GLY A 193 15.62 8.85 -6.08
N ASP A 194 15.77 7.99 -5.06
CA ASP A 194 14.70 7.08 -4.62
C ASP A 194 13.62 7.79 -3.80
N LEU A 195 12.49 7.12 -3.60
CA LEU A 195 11.45 7.61 -2.69
C LEU A 195 11.82 7.34 -1.23
N SER A 196 11.42 8.25 -0.35
CA SER A 196 11.55 8.05 1.10
C SER A 196 10.85 6.75 1.51
N CYS A 197 11.50 5.90 2.30
CA CYS A 197 10.93 4.59 2.63
C CYS A 197 9.61 4.71 3.43
N LEU A 198 9.49 5.74 4.27
CA LEU A 198 8.23 6.09 4.94
C LEU A 198 7.42 7.10 4.12
N ALA A 199 6.11 6.92 4.10
CA ALA A 199 5.19 7.92 3.60
C ALA A 199 5.19 9.15 4.52
N ARG A 200 5.19 10.34 3.93
CA ARG A 200 5.01 11.61 4.65
C ARG A 200 3.53 11.92 4.87
N HIS A 201 2.67 11.46 3.97
CA HIS A 201 1.22 11.59 4.10
C HIS A 201 0.52 10.42 3.41
N TYR A 202 -0.74 10.20 3.79
CA TYR A 202 -1.67 9.44 2.96
C TYR A 202 -2.65 10.38 2.28
N VAL A 203 -3.00 10.09 1.04
CA VAL A 203 -3.84 10.94 0.19
C VAL A 203 -4.99 10.12 -0.36
N LEU A 204 -6.21 10.64 -0.24
CA LEU A 204 -7.37 10.14 -0.97
C LEU A 204 -7.64 11.06 -2.16
N PHE A 205 -7.82 10.49 -3.34
CA PHE A 205 -8.16 11.25 -4.56
C PHE A 205 -8.92 10.39 -5.56
N PHE A 206 -9.49 11.04 -6.57
CA PHE A 206 -10.07 10.36 -7.74
C PHE A 206 -9.10 10.48 -8.93
N PRO A 207 -8.68 9.37 -9.55
CA PRO A 207 -7.85 9.42 -10.75
C PRO A 207 -8.47 10.32 -11.84
N GLY A 208 -7.67 11.21 -12.42
CA GLY A 208 -8.11 12.17 -13.44
C GLY A 208 -8.80 13.42 -12.91
N ARG A 209 -9.02 13.54 -11.59
CA ARG A 209 -9.43 14.79 -10.94
C ARG A 209 -8.21 15.41 -10.25
N ASN A 210 -8.05 16.72 -10.40
CA ASN A 210 -6.96 17.50 -9.82
C ASN A 210 -7.23 17.96 -8.38
N THR A 211 -8.07 17.22 -7.65
CA THR A 211 -8.50 17.57 -6.29
C THR A 211 -8.41 16.35 -5.40
N SER A 212 -7.73 16.48 -4.27
CA SER A 212 -7.74 15.46 -3.22
C SER A 212 -9.03 15.59 -2.42
N THR A 213 -9.45 14.47 -1.86
CA THR A 213 -10.63 14.38 -1.00
C THR A 213 -10.25 14.18 0.47
N GLY A 214 -8.96 13.96 0.75
CA GLY A 214 -8.44 13.82 2.11
C GLY A 214 -6.92 13.76 2.13
N LEU A 215 -6.32 14.34 3.15
CA LEU A 215 -4.89 14.32 3.44
C LEU A 215 -4.70 13.92 4.91
N PHE A 216 -3.86 12.92 5.15
CA PHE A 216 -3.67 12.31 6.47
C PHE A 216 -2.20 12.36 6.90
N ALA A 217 -1.99 12.33 8.21
CA ALA A 217 -0.67 12.29 8.83
C ALA A 217 0.08 10.96 8.53
N PRO A 218 1.43 10.93 8.65
CA PRO A 218 2.23 9.73 8.39
C PRO A 218 1.83 8.47 9.18
N ASP A 219 1.22 8.64 10.35
CA ASP A 219 0.80 7.59 11.27
C ASP A 219 -0.70 7.22 11.15
N SER A 220 -1.44 7.89 10.25
CA SER A 220 -2.89 7.74 10.07
C SER A 220 -3.29 6.77 8.94
N ALA A 221 -2.50 5.71 8.71
CA ALA A 221 -2.78 4.75 7.62
C ALA A 221 -4.16 4.08 7.76
N TRP A 222 -4.51 3.71 9.00
CA TRP A 222 -5.82 3.10 9.31
C TRP A 222 -6.97 4.08 9.14
N ASP A 223 -6.80 5.34 9.55
CA ASP A 223 -7.82 6.38 9.39
C ASP A 223 -8.07 6.67 7.90
N ALA A 224 -7.00 6.71 7.10
CA ALA A 224 -7.11 6.90 5.66
C ALA A 224 -7.84 5.72 4.98
N LEU A 225 -7.58 4.48 5.40
CA LEU A 225 -8.32 3.31 4.93
C LEU A 225 -9.79 3.34 5.37
N ALA A 226 -10.08 3.73 6.61
CA ALA A 226 -11.44 3.87 7.11
C ALA A 226 -12.21 4.93 6.32
N GLN A 227 -11.59 6.08 6.02
CA GLN A 227 -12.21 7.12 5.21
C GLN A 227 -12.47 6.66 3.77
N LEU A 228 -11.56 5.90 3.14
CA LEU A 228 -11.79 5.29 1.83
C LEU A 228 -13.05 4.42 1.81
N ARG A 229 -13.26 3.64 2.88
CA ARG A 229 -14.45 2.78 3.03
C ARG A 229 -15.72 3.59 3.25
N MET A 230 -15.68 4.63 4.07
CA MET A 230 -16.83 5.48 4.37
C MET A 230 -17.33 6.25 3.15
N PHE A 231 -16.42 6.85 2.35
CA PHE A 231 -16.82 7.56 1.13
C PHE A 231 -17.53 6.64 0.13
N CYS A 232 -17.11 5.38 0.02
CA CYS A 232 -17.79 4.40 -0.82
C CYS A 232 -19.19 4.04 -0.32
N ALA A 233 -19.43 4.04 1.00
CA ALA A 233 -20.76 3.72 1.54
C ALA A 233 -21.79 4.84 1.27
N GLN A 234 -21.31 6.06 1.01
CA GLN A 234 -22.13 7.25 0.74
C GLN A 234 -22.32 7.54 -0.76
N ALA A 235 -21.58 6.86 -1.64
CA ALA A 235 -21.61 7.03 -3.09
C ALA A 235 -22.52 5.99 -3.77
#